data_AF-A0A962ZR32-F1
#
_entry.id   AF-A0A962ZR32-F1
#
_cell.length_a   1.000
_cell.length_b   1.000
_cell.length_c   1.000
_cell.angle_alpha   90.00
_cell.angle_beta   90.00
_cell.angle_gamma   90.00
#
_symmetry.space_group_name_H-M   'P 1'
#
loop_
_entity.id
_entity.type
_entity.pdbx_description
1 polymer ?
#
loop_
_entity_poly.entity_id
_entity_poly.type
_entity_poly.pdbx_seq_one_letter_code
_entity_poly.pdbx_strand_id
1 'polypeptide(L)'
;YRETAVRCTQIMGLRVAGVDMLEGANGPQVMEVNSSPGLEGIETCTGLDVAGAVIEYIAAQVDFPEIDVRQRLTVSKGYGVSEIYVPEGSNFVGQTITQTGLAEKDINVLTLYRGAKIIPNPRKDRILEAGDKLLCFGKLEAMRGMIPARARRRRLPAISQLDTEQH
;
A
#
# COMPACT_ATOMS: atom_id res chain seq x y z
N TYR A 1 -34.88 1.08 6.88
CA TYR A 1 -34.19 -0.20 6.61
C TYR A 1 -32.81 0.02 5.99
N ARG A 2 -32.70 0.50 4.74
CA ARG A 2 -31.38 0.70 4.07
C ARG A 2 -30.39 1.56 4.87
N GLU A 3 -30.80 2.73 5.32
CA GLU A 3 -29.93 3.64 6.08
C GLU A 3 -29.44 3.02 7.39
N THR A 4 -30.34 2.34 8.11
CA THR A 4 -30.02 1.59 9.34
C THR A 4 -29.00 0.49 9.08
N ALA A 5 -29.18 -0.29 8.00
CA ALA A 5 -28.24 -1.34 7.60
C ALA A 5 -26.86 -0.77 7.25
N VAL A 6 -26.81 0.29 6.43
CA VAL A 6 -25.55 0.96 6.05
C VAL A 6 -24.83 1.49 7.29
N ARG A 7 -25.55 2.18 8.18
CA ARG A 7 -25.00 2.74 9.40
C ARG A 7 -24.46 1.65 10.33
N CYS A 8 -25.17 0.52 10.46
CA CYS A 8 -24.73 -0.60 11.29
C CYS A 8 -23.43 -1.21 10.76
N THR A 9 -23.38 -1.50 9.46
CA THR A 9 -22.19 -2.01 8.78
C THR A 9 -20.99 -1.06 8.91
N GLN A 10 -21.21 0.26 8.81
CA GLN A 10 -20.18 1.29 9.02
C GLN A 10 -19.65 1.33 10.45
N ILE A 11 -20.53 1.27 11.45
CA ILE A 11 -20.15 1.25 12.88
C ILE A 11 -19.30 0.01 13.18
N MET A 12 -19.61 -1.13 12.57
CA MET A 12 -18.84 -2.37 12.73
C MET A 12 -17.56 -2.43 11.88
N GLY A 13 -17.28 -1.40 11.07
CA GLY A 13 -16.10 -1.37 10.20
C GLY A 13 -16.11 -2.42 9.09
N LEU A 14 -17.27 -2.97 8.76
CA LEU A 14 -17.41 -4.00 7.73
C LEU A 14 -17.56 -3.33 6.36
N ARG A 15 -16.87 -3.87 5.35
CA ARG A 15 -17.02 -3.39 3.96
C ARG A 15 -18.21 -4.05 3.25
N VAL A 16 -18.55 -5.27 3.66
CA VAL A 16 -19.68 -6.07 3.17
C VAL A 16 -20.24 -6.81 4.39
N ALA A 17 -21.57 -6.80 4.54
CA ALA A 17 -22.27 -7.54 5.59
C ALA A 17 -23.74 -7.76 5.21
N GLY A 18 -24.32 -8.87 5.65
CA GLY A 18 -25.77 -9.06 5.71
C GLY A 18 -26.29 -8.48 7.01
N VAL A 19 -27.37 -7.70 6.97
CA VAL A 19 -27.98 -7.10 8.16
C VAL A 19 -29.43 -7.58 8.25
N ASP A 20 -29.69 -8.42 9.25
CA ASP A 20 -31.03 -8.92 9.53
C ASP A 20 -31.76 -7.95 10.44
N MET A 21 -32.98 -7.59 10.04
CA MET A 21 -33.78 -6.56 10.71
C MET A 21 -35.22 -7.00 10.88
N LEU A 22 -35.83 -6.56 11.98
CA LEU A 22 -37.27 -6.68 12.22
C LEU A 22 -37.92 -5.29 12.23
N GLU A 23 -39.22 -5.25 11.91
CA GLU A 23 -40.03 -4.05 12.04
C GLU A 23 -40.44 -3.85 13.50
N GLY A 24 -39.92 -2.79 14.13
CA GLY A 24 -40.30 -2.38 15.48
C GLY A 24 -41.26 -1.18 15.46
N ALA A 25 -41.88 -0.90 16.61
CA ALA A 25 -42.85 0.20 16.77
C ALA A 25 -42.29 1.59 16.42
N ASN A 26 -40.97 1.78 16.52
CA ASN A 26 -40.27 3.03 16.23
C ASN A 26 -39.35 2.92 14.99
N GLY A 27 -39.61 1.92 14.12
CA GLY A 27 -38.81 1.65 12.93
C GLY A 27 -37.90 0.41 13.06
N PRO A 28 -36.98 0.20 12.10
CA PRO A 28 -36.20 -1.02 11.96
C PRO A 28 -35.30 -1.29 13.17
N GLN A 29 -35.38 -2.50 13.72
CA GLN A 29 -34.49 -3.01 14.76
C GLN A 29 -33.51 -4.01 14.16
N VAL A 30 -32.22 -3.83 14.38
CA VAL A 30 -31.17 -4.75 13.91
C VAL A 30 -31.11 -5.95 14.85
N MET A 31 -31.16 -7.15 14.29
CA MET A 31 -31.08 -8.42 15.02
C MET A 31 -29.69 -9.03 14.93
N GLU A 32 -29.15 -9.11 13.72
CA GLU A 32 -27.86 -9.73 13.45
C GLU A 32 -27.13 -8.98 12.33
N VAL A 33 -25.80 -8.93 12.44
CA VAL A 33 -24.92 -8.47 11.38
C VAL A 33 -23.92 -9.58 11.07
N ASN A 34 -24.07 -10.15 9.89
CA ASN A 34 -23.27 -11.26 9.40
C ASN A 34 -22.17 -10.71 8.47
N SER A 35 -20.90 -10.84 8.87
CA SER A 35 -19.75 -10.40 8.07
C SER A 35 -19.48 -11.28 6.84
N SER A 36 -20.05 -12.49 6.82
CA SER A 36 -19.94 -13.46 5.74
C SER A 36 -21.33 -13.96 5.35
N PRO A 37 -22.20 -13.12 4.77
CA PRO A 37 -23.54 -13.54 4.40
C PRO A 37 -23.50 -14.57 3.27
N GLY A 38 -24.35 -15.59 3.34
CA GLY A 38 -24.61 -16.45 2.18
C GLY A 38 -25.36 -15.66 1.12
N LEU A 39 -24.82 -15.58 -0.09
CA LEU A 39 -25.42 -14.79 -1.19
C LEU A 39 -26.38 -15.63 -2.04
N GLU A 40 -26.14 -16.93 -2.17
CA GLU A 40 -26.90 -17.85 -3.03
C GLU A 40 -28.43 -17.78 -2.80
N GLY A 41 -28.85 -17.74 -1.53
CA GLY A 41 -30.28 -17.64 -1.19
C GLY A 41 -30.91 -16.29 -1.57
N ILE A 42 -30.18 -15.20 -1.38
CA ILE A 42 -30.65 -13.84 -1.70
C ILE A 42 -30.71 -13.66 -3.21
N GLU A 43 -29.70 -14.13 -3.94
CA GLU A 43 -29.64 -14.07 -5.41
C GLU A 43 -30.75 -14.89 -6.04
N THR A 44 -31.02 -16.09 -5.53
CA THR A 44 -32.11 -16.95 -6.01
C THR A 44 -33.48 -16.29 -5.84
N CYS A 45 -33.71 -15.60 -4.72
CA CYS A 45 -34.98 -14.93 -4.45
C CYS A 45 -35.15 -13.58 -5.17
N THR A 46 -34.06 -12.85 -5.41
CA THR A 46 -34.10 -11.48 -5.97
C THR A 46 -33.81 -11.43 -7.47
N GLY A 47 -33.16 -12.45 -8.03
CA GLY A 47 -32.68 -12.48 -9.41
C GLY A 47 -31.54 -11.50 -9.69
N LEU A 48 -30.91 -10.94 -8.65
CA LEU A 48 -29.81 -10.00 -8.76
C LEU A 48 -28.47 -10.72 -8.52
N ASP A 49 -27.44 -10.36 -9.28
CA ASP A 49 -26.07 -10.85 -9.09
C ASP A 49 -25.33 -10.01 -8.03
N VAL A 50 -25.47 -10.42 -6.77
CA VAL A 50 -24.92 -9.71 -5.61
C VAL A 50 -23.43 -10.05 -5.44
N ALA A 51 -23.06 -11.31 -5.67
CA ALA A 51 -21.69 -11.78 -5.63
C ALA A 51 -20.84 -11.08 -6.68
N GLY A 52 -21.33 -10.95 -7.91
CA GLY A 52 -20.70 -10.19 -8.98
C GLY A 52 -20.51 -8.72 -8.61
N ALA A 53 -21.53 -8.05 -8.08
CA ALA A 53 -21.43 -6.67 -7.64
C ALA A 53 -20.42 -6.47 -6.48
N VAL A 54 -20.33 -7.42 -5.56
CA VAL A 54 -19.33 -7.42 -4.47
C VAL A 54 -17.93 -7.63 -5.04
N ILE A 55 -17.76 -8.57 -5.97
CA ILE A 55 -16.49 -8.82 -6.66
C ILE A 55 -16.05 -7.57 -7.43
N GLU A 56 -16.95 -6.94 -8.18
CA GLU A 56 -16.68 -5.71 -8.92
C GLU A 56 -16.32 -4.56 -7.98
N TYR A 57 -17.03 -4.39 -6.87
CA TYR A 57 -16.71 -3.40 -5.83
C TYR A 57 -15.32 -3.63 -5.22
N ILE A 58 -14.96 -4.88 -4.93
CA ILE A 58 -13.62 -5.24 -4.42
C ILE A 58 -12.57 -5.03 -5.52
N ALA A 59 -12.83 -5.45 -6.76
CA ALA A 59 -11.91 -5.29 -7.89
C ALA A 59 -11.62 -3.82 -8.19
N ALA A 60 -12.63 -2.95 -8.14
CA ALA A 60 -12.48 -1.50 -8.28
C ALA A 60 -11.66 -0.85 -7.15
N GLN A 61 -11.62 -1.47 -5.95
CA GLN A 61 -10.68 -1.07 -4.88
C GLN A 61 -9.27 -1.66 -5.06
N VAL A 62 -9.12 -2.67 -5.91
CA VAL A 62 -7.87 -3.42 -6.15
C VAL A 62 -7.16 -2.97 -7.43
N ASP A 63 -7.64 -1.95 -8.15
CA ASP A 63 -6.87 -1.38 -9.28
C ASP A 63 -5.50 -0.83 -8.83
N PHE A 64 -5.36 -0.50 -7.54
CA PHE A 64 -4.07 -0.50 -6.85
C PHE A 64 -4.31 -0.97 -5.42
N PRO A 65 -4.09 -2.26 -5.08
CA PRO A 65 -3.92 -2.56 -3.67
C PRO A 65 -2.76 -1.68 -3.19
N GLU A 66 -2.76 -1.27 -1.92
CA GLU A 66 -1.56 -0.76 -1.24
C GLU A 66 -0.47 -1.85 -1.16
N ILE A 67 -0.23 -2.60 -2.25
CA ILE A 67 0.97 -3.36 -2.45
C ILE A 67 2.04 -2.32 -2.69
N ASP A 68 2.68 -1.97 -1.59
CA ASP A 68 3.98 -1.32 -1.57
C ASP A 68 4.81 -1.98 -2.66
N VAL A 69 5.18 -1.22 -3.69
CA VAL A 69 5.96 -1.70 -4.85
C VAL A 69 7.22 -2.43 -4.36
N ARG A 70 7.69 -2.11 -3.13
CA ARG A 70 8.73 -2.83 -2.39
C ARG A 70 8.45 -4.33 -2.24
N GLN A 71 7.23 -4.75 -1.90
CA GLN A 71 6.91 -6.16 -1.61
C GLN A 71 6.99 -7.05 -2.85
N ARG A 72 6.56 -6.58 -4.02
CA ARG A 72 6.66 -7.35 -5.28
C ARG A 72 8.06 -7.32 -5.88
N LEU A 73 8.78 -6.22 -5.74
CA LEU A 73 10.11 -6.04 -6.35
C LEU A 73 11.26 -6.63 -5.53
N THR A 74 11.01 -7.04 -4.28
CA THR A 74 11.99 -7.79 -3.46
C THR A 74 11.99 -9.29 -3.81
N VAL A 75 11.04 -9.78 -4.62
CA VAL A 75 10.86 -11.20 -4.95
C VAL A 75 11.92 -11.73 -5.93
N SER A 76 12.59 -10.84 -6.67
CA SER A 76 13.71 -11.20 -7.54
C SER A 76 15.01 -11.20 -6.72
N LYS A 77 15.62 -12.38 -6.48
CA LYS A 77 16.89 -12.52 -5.74
C LYS A 77 17.93 -11.50 -6.24
N GLY A 78 18.16 -10.42 -5.49
CA GLY A 78 19.18 -9.40 -5.76
C GLY A 78 18.67 -8.00 -6.13
N TYR A 79 17.38 -7.82 -6.43
CA TYR A 79 16.78 -6.51 -6.71
C TYR A 79 15.84 -6.08 -5.58
N GLY A 80 15.64 -4.78 -5.44
CA GLY A 80 14.71 -4.26 -4.46
C GLY A 80 14.50 -2.76 -4.61
N VAL A 81 13.63 -2.24 -3.74
CA VAL A 81 13.30 -0.81 -3.70
C VAL A 81 13.94 -0.18 -2.47
N SER A 82 14.53 1.01 -2.65
CA SER A 82 15.17 1.78 -1.60
C SER A 82 14.95 3.27 -1.78
N GLU A 83 15.09 4.02 -0.68
CA GLU A 83 15.02 5.47 -0.70
C GLU A 83 16.44 6.04 -0.58
N ILE A 84 16.84 6.88 -1.52
CA ILE A 84 18.11 7.61 -1.51
C ILE A 84 17.80 9.05 -1.08
N TYR A 85 18.50 9.54 -0.07
CA TYR A 85 18.41 10.93 0.38
C TYR A 85 19.59 11.72 -0.17
N VAL A 86 19.33 12.90 -0.71
CA VAL A 86 20.32 13.83 -1.26
C VAL A 86 20.59 14.92 -0.21
N PRO A 87 21.60 14.77 0.67
CA PRO A 87 21.90 15.80 1.66
C PRO A 87 22.48 17.06 1.00
N GLU A 88 22.40 18.19 1.71
CA GLU A 88 23.12 19.41 1.37
C GLU A 88 24.63 19.12 1.24
N GLY A 89 25.23 19.56 0.13
CA GLY A 89 26.64 19.30 -0.19
C GLY A 89 26.94 17.91 -0.77
N SER A 90 25.93 17.09 -1.08
CA SER A 90 26.19 15.84 -1.81
C SER A 90 26.62 16.11 -3.25
N ASN A 91 27.44 15.21 -3.80
CA ASN A 91 27.88 15.26 -5.20
C ASN A 91 26.72 15.15 -6.22
N PHE A 92 25.51 14.77 -5.78
CA PHE A 92 24.33 14.69 -6.64
C PHE A 92 23.62 16.03 -6.82
N VAL A 93 23.84 17.01 -5.93
CA VAL A 93 23.19 18.32 -6.05
C VAL A 93 23.69 19.04 -7.30
N GLY A 94 22.76 19.55 -8.11
CA GLY A 94 23.09 20.24 -9.37
C GLY A 94 23.33 19.29 -10.56
N GLN A 95 23.33 17.98 -10.36
CA GLN A 95 23.40 17.00 -11.45
C GLN A 95 22.01 16.59 -11.92
N THR A 96 21.88 16.22 -13.20
CA THR A 96 20.66 15.57 -13.70
C THR A 96 20.57 14.12 -13.25
N ILE A 97 19.37 13.54 -13.24
CA ILE A 97 19.18 12.11 -12.93
C ILE A 97 20.06 11.23 -13.81
N THR A 98 20.22 11.55 -15.10
CA THR A 98 21.17 10.83 -15.99
C THR A 98 22.62 10.97 -15.53
N GLN A 99 23.07 12.18 -15.18
CA GLN A 99 24.45 12.44 -14.76
C GLN A 99 24.85 11.73 -13.46
N THR A 100 23.89 11.38 -12.61
CA THR A 100 24.16 10.61 -11.38
C THR A 100 24.73 9.20 -11.62
N GLY A 101 24.62 8.67 -12.84
CA GLY A 101 25.04 7.30 -13.17
C GLY A 101 24.20 6.21 -12.50
N LEU A 102 23.03 6.54 -11.92
CA LEU A 102 22.15 5.56 -11.28
C LEU A 102 21.69 4.49 -12.27
N ALA A 103 21.32 4.90 -13.49
CA ALA A 103 20.87 3.96 -14.53
C ALA A 103 21.97 2.96 -14.94
N GLU A 104 23.24 3.39 -14.97
CA GLU A 104 24.39 2.53 -15.28
C GLU A 104 24.65 1.49 -14.19
N LYS A 105 24.31 1.84 -12.94
CA LYS A 105 24.33 0.93 -11.79
C LYS A 105 23.08 0.05 -11.69
N ASP A 106 22.27 0.04 -12.74
CA ASP A 106 21.00 -0.70 -12.81
C ASP A 106 20.01 -0.28 -11.71
N ILE A 107 19.93 1.04 -11.49
CA ILE A 107 19.04 1.69 -10.53
C ILE A 107 18.16 2.70 -11.27
N ASN A 108 16.86 2.47 -11.21
CA ASN A 108 15.82 3.31 -11.78
C ASN A 108 15.16 4.18 -10.69
N VAL A 109 15.00 5.47 -10.96
CA VAL A 109 14.26 6.38 -10.10
C VAL A 109 12.78 6.30 -10.44
N LEU A 110 11.96 5.86 -9.49
CA LEU A 110 10.51 5.74 -9.65
C LEU A 110 9.80 7.03 -9.26
N THR A 111 10.24 7.67 -8.16
CA THR A 111 9.60 8.87 -7.61
C THR A 111 10.64 9.80 -7.02
N LEU A 112 10.49 11.10 -7.22
CA LEU A 112 11.27 12.15 -6.55
C LEU A 112 10.35 12.94 -5.62
N TYR A 113 10.74 13.04 -4.36
CA TYR A 113 10.08 13.85 -3.34
C TYR A 113 10.94 15.09 -3.09
N ARG A 114 10.33 16.27 -3.23
CA ARG A 114 10.98 17.57 -2.99
C ARG A 114 10.10 18.40 -2.05
N GLY A 115 10.46 18.42 -0.78
CA GLY A 115 9.59 18.99 0.27
C GLY A 115 8.22 18.30 0.27
N ALA A 116 7.16 19.07 0.04
CA ALA A 116 5.78 18.57 -0.08
C ALA A 116 5.40 18.05 -1.48
N LYS A 117 6.24 18.29 -2.50
CA LYS A 117 5.93 17.93 -3.89
C LYS A 117 6.38 16.51 -4.19
N ILE A 118 5.45 15.71 -4.73
CA ILE A 118 5.70 14.34 -5.20
C ILE A 118 5.73 14.35 -6.72
N ILE A 119 6.84 13.91 -7.31
CA ILE A 119 7.04 13.84 -8.76
C ILE A 119 7.20 12.37 -9.15
N PRO A 120 6.13 11.71 -9.60
CA PRO A 120 6.22 10.35 -10.13
C PRO A 120 6.97 10.35 -11.46
N ASN A 121 7.74 9.30 -11.71
CA ASN A 121 8.56 9.08 -12.90
C ASN A 121 9.28 10.37 -13.36
N PRO A 122 10.18 10.93 -12.54
CA PRO A 122 10.84 12.18 -12.85
C PRO A 122 11.61 12.07 -14.17
N ARG A 123 11.55 13.12 -14.99
CA ARG A 123 12.28 13.16 -16.26
C ARG A 123 13.79 13.03 -16.03
N LYS A 124 14.47 12.36 -16.95
CA LYS A 124 15.90 12.01 -16.85
C LYS A 124 16.84 13.24 -16.81
N ASP A 125 16.42 14.32 -17.44
CA ASP A 125 17.09 15.63 -17.49
C ASP A 125 16.84 16.50 -16.25
N ARG A 126 16.03 16.04 -15.30
CA ARG A 126 15.73 16.80 -14.08
C ARG A 126 16.94 16.91 -13.19
N ILE A 127 17.23 18.14 -12.76
CA ILE A 127 18.30 18.46 -11.82
C ILE A 127 17.86 18.13 -10.38
N LEU A 128 18.73 17.44 -9.65
CA LEU A 128 18.56 17.11 -8.25
C LEU A 128 18.96 18.28 -7.35
N GLU A 129 18.16 18.50 -6.32
CA GLU A 129 18.34 19.56 -5.33
C GLU A 129 18.65 18.96 -3.96
N ALA A 130 19.26 19.76 -3.09
CA ALA A 130 19.47 19.35 -1.72
C ALA A 130 18.14 19.13 -1.00
N GLY A 131 18.06 18.06 -0.20
CA GLY A 131 16.82 17.63 0.45
C GLY A 131 15.93 16.74 -0.41
N ASP A 132 16.28 16.51 -1.69
CA ASP A 132 15.54 15.56 -2.53
C ASP A 132 15.63 14.14 -1.95
N LYS A 133 14.51 13.42 -2.04
CA LYS A 133 14.43 12.00 -1.70
C LYS A 133 13.96 11.23 -2.92
N LEU A 134 14.72 10.23 -3.32
CA LEU A 134 14.48 9.42 -4.52
C LEU A 134 14.04 8.02 -4.10
N LEU A 135 12.85 7.60 -4.53
CA LEU A 135 12.46 6.20 -4.47
C LEU A 135 13.05 5.50 -5.69
N CYS A 136 13.96 4.58 -5.43
CA CYS A 136 14.71 3.88 -6.46
C CYS A 136 14.41 2.38 -6.44
N PHE A 137 14.44 1.75 -7.61
CA PHE A 137 14.39 0.31 -7.80
C PHE A 137 15.63 -0.16 -8.55
N GLY A 138 16.31 -1.19 -8.06
CA GLY A 138 17.52 -1.69 -8.71
C GLY A 138 18.22 -2.79 -7.93
N LYS A 139 19.48 -3.06 -8.26
CA LYS A 139 20.31 -4.04 -7.55
C LYS A 139 20.58 -3.60 -6.11
N LEU A 140 20.30 -4.47 -5.14
CA LEU A 140 20.50 -4.20 -3.72
C LEU A 140 21.98 -3.93 -3.38
N GLU A 141 22.91 -4.61 -4.03
CA GLU A 141 24.36 -4.43 -3.84
C GLU A 141 24.82 -3.03 -4.27
N ALA A 142 24.35 -2.55 -5.42
CA ALA A 142 24.65 -1.22 -5.91
C ALA A 142 24.05 -0.13 -5.00
N MET A 143 22.86 -0.38 -4.45
CA MET A 143 22.22 0.55 -3.51
C MET A 143 22.85 0.54 -2.12
N ARG A 144 23.43 -0.57 -1.65
CA ARG A 144 24.05 -0.67 -0.30
C ARG A 144 25.09 0.41 -0.03
N GLY A 145 25.86 0.84 -1.03
CA GLY A 145 26.85 1.90 -0.91
C GLY A 145 26.28 3.33 -0.89
N MET A 146 25.00 3.51 -1.23
CA MET A 146 24.34 4.81 -1.37
C MET A 146 23.26 5.09 -0.31
N ILE A 147 22.95 4.10 0.53
CA ILE A 147 21.96 4.23 1.59
C ILE A 147 22.63 4.82 2.84
N PRO A 148 22.16 5.95 3.38
CA PRO A 148 22.70 6.50 4.63
C PRO A 148 22.48 5.52 5.79
N ALA A 149 23.50 5.36 6.65
CA ALA A 149 23.54 4.37 7.74
C ALA A 149 22.32 4.39 8.69
N ARG A 150 21.60 5.52 8.79
CA ARG A 150 20.38 5.65 9.59
C ARG A 150 19.20 4.81 9.06
N ALA A 151 19.07 4.61 7.75
CA ALA A 151 18.01 3.78 7.18
C ALA A 151 18.27 2.27 7.38
N ARG A 152 19.52 1.88 7.66
CA ARG A 152 19.92 0.48 7.96
C ARG A 152 19.31 -0.04 9.27
N ARG A 153 19.11 0.85 10.27
CA ARG A 153 18.54 0.49 11.58
C ARG A 153 17.04 0.17 11.54
N ARG A 154 16.29 0.77 10.63
CA ARG A 154 14.83 0.59 10.54
C ARG A 154 14.42 -0.70 9.84
N ARG A 155 15.38 -1.44 9.28
CA ARG A 155 15.19 -2.68 8.50
C ARG A 155 15.54 -3.97 9.24
N LEU A 156 16.02 -3.89 10.48
CA LEU A 156 16.08 -5.08 11.33
C LEU A 156 14.71 -5.26 11.97
N PRO A 157 13.95 -6.32 11.65
CA PRO A 157 12.82 -6.68 12.48
C PRO A 157 13.35 -6.87 13.91
N ALA A 158 12.63 -6.31 14.90
CA ALA A 158 12.87 -6.67 16.28
C ALA A 158 12.57 -8.16 16.38
N ILE A 159 13.61 -9.00 16.46
CA ILE A 159 13.44 -10.42 16.74
C ILE A 159 12.98 -10.49 18.19
N SER A 160 11.67 -10.63 18.37
CA SER A 160 11.12 -11.15 19.62
C SER A 160 11.65 -12.57 19.75
N GLN A 161 12.44 -12.85 20.77
CA GLN A 161 12.67 -14.23 21.18
C GLN A 161 11.30 -14.79 21.58
N LEU A 162 10.93 -15.93 20.98
CA LEU A 162 9.78 -16.70 21.43
C LEU A 162 10.25 -17.47 22.66
N ASP A 163 9.69 -17.12 23.82
CA ASP A 163 9.85 -17.91 25.04
C ASP A 163 9.30 -19.31 24.75
N THR A 164 10.23 -20.24 24.55
CA THR A 164 9.91 -21.65 24.46
C THR A 164 10.15 -22.20 25.86
N GLU A 165 9.19 -22.02 26.76
CA GLU A 165 9.06 -22.84 27.96
C GLU A 165 7.72 -22.61 28.68
N GLN A 166 7.11 -23.72 29.08
CA GLN A 166 5.98 -23.89 30.02
C GLN A 166 4.56 -23.85 29.42
N HIS A 167 4.10 -25.02 28.94
CA HIS A 167 3.28 -25.94 29.75
C HIS A 167 3.13 -27.32 29.08
#